data_AF-A0A650CMK4-F1
#
_entry.id   AF-A0A650CMK4-F1
#
_cell.length_a   1.000
_cell.length_b   1.000
_cell.length_c   1.000
_cell.angle_alpha   90.00
_cell.angle_beta   90.00
_cell.angle_gamma   90.00
#
_symmetry.space_group_name_H-M   'P 1'
#
loop_
_entity.id
_entity.type
_entity.pdbx_description
1 polymer ?
#
loop_
_entity_poly.entity_id
_entity_poly.type
_entity_poly.pdbx_seq_one_letter_code
_entity_poly.pdbx_strand_id
1 'polypeptide(L)'
;MQEQIPPGQRYVKKFIYYAALGVPEVDLQSYRLKILGEMENKLEFTYKELLKMIDTEYVRDFHCVTGWSVAGVKWEGIKMKTIASLAKVKGTAKWVMFYSLDGYISVVPIEDALSEDAIIALKMNGKPLDKKSGFPTRPFIPHLYAWKSAKWLTAIHFTSEYQDGFWEERGYHERGNVWEEERFKGEGYSHSGMKRRPIL
;
A
#
# COMPACT_ATOMS: atom_id res chain seq x y z
N MET A 1 20.15 -21.42 -1.20
CA MET A 1 19.19 -21.15 -0.11
C MET A 1 17.81 -21.25 -0.73
N GLN A 2 16.91 -22.09 -0.22
CA GLN A 2 15.50 -22.03 -0.66
C GLN A 2 14.97 -20.65 -0.26
N GLU A 3 14.56 -19.84 -1.23
CA GLU A 3 13.84 -18.62 -0.95
C GLU A 3 12.57 -19.02 -0.21
N GLN A 4 12.51 -18.65 1.07
CA GLN A 4 11.33 -18.88 1.89
C GLN A 4 10.19 -18.09 1.25
N ILE A 5 9.11 -18.76 0.90
CA ILE A 5 7.88 -18.13 0.41
C ILE A 5 6.90 -18.02 1.58
N PRO A 6 6.10 -16.94 1.68
CA PRO A 6 5.10 -16.86 2.74
C PRO A 6 4.13 -18.06 2.73
N PRO A 7 3.59 -18.47 3.88
CA PRO A 7 2.66 -19.59 3.95
C PRO A 7 1.43 -19.38 3.05
N GLY A 8 0.93 -20.49 2.49
CA GLY A 8 -0.22 -20.45 1.58
C GLY A 8 0.03 -19.71 0.26
N GLN A 9 1.28 -19.57 -0.18
CA GLN A 9 1.66 -18.94 -1.44
C GLN A 9 2.35 -19.92 -2.39
N ARG A 10 2.25 -19.62 -3.70
CA ARG A 10 3.04 -20.27 -4.76
C ARG A 10 3.57 -19.24 -5.73
N TYR A 11 4.80 -19.41 -6.21
CA TYR A 11 5.34 -18.53 -7.25
C TYR A 11 4.66 -18.77 -8.60
N VAL A 12 4.35 -17.67 -9.28
CA VAL A 12 3.86 -17.65 -10.66
C VAL A 12 4.79 -16.81 -11.54
N LYS A 13 4.84 -17.12 -12.83
CA LYS A 13 5.74 -16.44 -13.78
C LYS A 13 5.29 -15.04 -14.19
N LYS A 14 3.99 -14.73 -14.06
CA LYS A 14 3.39 -13.49 -14.55
C LYS A 14 2.43 -12.94 -13.50
N PHE A 15 2.35 -11.61 -13.42
CA PHE A 15 1.36 -10.94 -12.61
C PHE A 15 -0.06 -11.29 -13.07
N ILE A 16 -0.93 -11.51 -12.09
CA ILE A 16 -2.38 -11.54 -12.29
C ILE A 16 -2.93 -10.20 -11.82
N TYR A 17 -3.64 -9.50 -12.70
CA TYR A 17 -4.08 -8.14 -12.43
C TYR A 17 -5.53 -8.12 -11.94
N TYR A 18 -5.73 -7.55 -10.76
CA TYR A 18 -7.04 -7.29 -10.18
C TYR A 18 -7.31 -5.79 -10.15
N ALA A 19 -8.55 -5.41 -10.44
CA ALA A 19 -9.03 -4.03 -10.43
C ALA A 19 -10.49 -4.05 -9.97
N ALA A 20 -10.70 -4.11 -8.66
CA ALA A 20 -12.01 -4.35 -8.05
C ALA A 20 -13.06 -3.31 -8.46
N LEU A 21 -12.62 -2.05 -8.68
CA LEU A 21 -13.45 -0.92 -9.06
C LEU A 21 -13.19 -0.45 -10.50
N GLY A 22 -12.51 -1.27 -11.32
CA GLY A 22 -12.11 -0.92 -12.68
C GLY A 22 -10.74 -0.24 -12.76
N VAL A 23 -10.36 0.16 -13.98
CA VAL A 23 -9.08 0.82 -14.26
C VAL A 23 -9.36 2.25 -14.70
N PRO A 24 -9.01 3.27 -13.91
CA PRO A 24 -9.30 4.66 -14.24
C PRO A 24 -8.39 5.17 -15.36
N GLU A 25 -8.83 6.21 -16.06
CA GLU A 25 -7.96 7.03 -16.92
C GLU A 25 -7.19 8.03 -16.06
N VAL A 26 -5.89 8.15 -16.28
CA VAL A 26 -5.03 9.09 -15.55
C VAL A 26 -4.63 10.22 -16.49
N ASP A 27 -5.07 11.44 -16.18
CA ASP A 27 -4.53 12.65 -16.78
C ASP A 27 -3.41 13.22 -15.92
N LEU A 28 -2.18 13.19 -16.42
CA LEU A 28 -1.01 13.69 -15.70
C LEU A 28 -0.99 15.22 -15.52
N GLN A 29 -1.74 15.98 -16.33
CA GLN A 29 -1.79 17.44 -16.19
C GLN A 29 -2.53 17.84 -14.91
N SER A 30 -3.66 17.19 -14.66
CA SER A 30 -4.46 17.38 -13.45
C SER A 30 -4.05 16.49 -12.28
N TYR A 31 -3.30 15.41 -12.52
CA TYR A 31 -2.86 14.48 -11.47
C TYR A 31 -2.08 15.18 -10.37
N ARG A 32 -2.47 14.89 -9.13
CA ARG A 32 -1.74 15.30 -7.93
C ARG A 32 -1.82 14.19 -6.88
N LEU A 33 -0.70 13.92 -6.22
CA LEU A 33 -0.67 13.12 -5.00
C LEU A 33 -0.69 14.05 -3.79
N LYS A 34 -1.76 13.98 -2.99
CA LYS A 34 -1.95 14.81 -1.80
C LYS A 34 -1.50 14.07 -0.54
N ILE A 35 -0.77 14.75 0.34
CA ILE A 35 -0.51 14.26 1.69
C ILE A 35 -1.45 14.99 2.64
N LEU A 36 -2.13 14.25 3.53
CA LEU A 36 -3.24 14.76 4.35
C LEU A 36 -3.14 14.31 5.82
N GLY A 37 -3.91 14.98 6.67
CA GLY A 37 -4.18 14.56 8.05
C GLY A 37 -3.26 15.15 9.11
N GLU A 38 -2.80 14.29 10.02
CA GLU A 38 -2.01 14.62 11.20
C GLU A 38 -0.56 14.99 10.83
N MET A 39 -0.38 16.17 10.28
CA MET A 39 0.89 16.68 9.77
C MET A 39 1.00 18.21 9.95
N GLU A 40 2.20 18.76 9.88
CA GLU A 40 2.42 20.22 9.92
C GLU A 40 2.44 20.85 8.53
N ASN A 41 3.08 20.18 7.55
CA ASN A 41 3.29 20.73 6.22
C ASN A 41 2.24 20.19 5.24
N LYS A 42 1.50 21.07 4.58
CA LYS A 42 0.63 20.69 3.45
C LYS A 42 1.48 20.39 2.22
N LEU A 43 1.38 19.17 1.70
CA LEU A 43 2.14 18.72 0.54
C LEU A 43 1.22 18.19 -0.54
N GLU A 44 1.55 18.54 -1.77
CA GLU A 44 0.93 18.01 -2.97
C GLU A 44 1.99 17.94 -4.06
N PHE A 45 2.05 16.81 -4.77
CA PHE A 45 3.08 16.56 -5.77
C PHE A 45 2.49 16.23 -7.13
N THR A 46 3.05 16.82 -8.17
CA THR A 46 2.86 16.36 -9.55
C THR A 46 3.65 15.07 -9.79
N TYR A 47 3.27 14.31 -10.82
CA TYR A 47 4.03 13.11 -11.21
C TYR A 47 5.50 13.42 -11.54
N LYS A 48 5.77 14.58 -12.16
CA LYS A 48 7.12 15.02 -12.52
C LYS A 48 7.99 15.31 -11.30
N GLU A 49 7.42 15.86 -10.23
CA GLU A 49 8.13 16.08 -8.97
C GLU A 49 8.43 14.75 -8.28
N LEU A 50 7.45 13.85 -8.20
CA LEU A 50 7.65 12.52 -7.61
C LEU A 50 8.76 11.74 -8.31
N LEU A 51 8.86 11.80 -9.64
CA LEU A 51 9.95 11.17 -10.39
C LEU A 51 11.34 11.70 -9.98
N LYS A 52 11.46 12.97 -9.61
CA LYS A 52 12.72 13.58 -9.15
C LYS A 52 13.04 13.25 -7.69
N MET A 53 12.05 12.79 -6.93
CA MET A 53 12.17 12.44 -5.52
C MET A 53 12.49 10.97 -5.28
N ILE A 54 12.56 10.13 -6.34
CA ILE A 54 12.93 8.72 -6.20
C ILE A 54 14.27 8.63 -5.46
N ASP A 55 14.24 7.94 -4.31
CA ASP A 55 15.37 7.83 -3.39
C ASP A 55 15.74 6.36 -3.11
N THR A 56 14.98 5.41 -3.65
CA THR A 56 15.10 3.99 -3.34
C THR A 56 14.89 3.11 -4.56
N GLU A 57 15.73 2.08 -4.66
CA GLU A 57 15.64 0.97 -5.60
C GLU A 57 15.97 -0.33 -4.86
N TYR A 58 15.11 -1.34 -4.97
CA TYR A 58 15.39 -2.67 -4.40
C TYR A 58 14.67 -3.79 -5.16
N VAL A 59 14.98 -5.03 -4.79
CA VAL A 59 14.27 -6.24 -5.24
C VAL A 59 13.53 -6.87 -4.08
N ARG A 60 12.21 -7.05 -4.24
CA ARG A 60 11.31 -7.66 -3.25
C ARG A 60 10.17 -8.38 -3.95
N ASP A 61 9.69 -9.44 -3.34
CA ASP A 61 8.62 -10.24 -3.91
C ASP A 61 7.26 -9.57 -3.74
N PHE A 62 6.34 -9.90 -4.64
CA PHE A 62 4.96 -9.45 -4.58
C PHE A 62 4.06 -10.61 -4.16
N HIS A 63 3.17 -10.39 -3.20
CA HIS A 63 2.34 -11.44 -2.62
C HIS A 63 0.85 -11.12 -2.72
N CYS A 64 0.09 -11.96 -3.42
CA CYS A 64 -1.35 -11.81 -3.53
C CYS A 64 -2.08 -12.63 -2.47
N VAL A 65 -3.16 -12.06 -1.91
CA VAL A 65 -4.03 -12.77 -0.97
C VAL A 65 -4.72 -13.99 -1.56
N THR A 66 -4.85 -14.09 -2.88
CA THR A 66 -5.43 -15.28 -3.50
C THR A 66 -4.41 -16.42 -3.67
N GLY A 67 -3.27 -16.36 -2.97
CA GLY A 67 -2.32 -17.46 -2.82
C GLY A 67 -1.31 -17.58 -3.96
N TRP A 68 -0.96 -16.49 -4.63
CA TRP A 68 0.17 -16.48 -5.58
C TRP A 68 1.14 -15.34 -5.30
N SER A 69 2.42 -15.58 -5.62
CA SER A 69 3.51 -14.61 -5.48
C SER A 69 4.27 -14.45 -6.80
N VAL A 70 4.92 -13.30 -6.99
CA VAL A 70 5.90 -13.09 -8.06
C VAL A 70 7.24 -12.76 -7.41
N ALA A 71 8.25 -13.59 -7.66
CA ALA A 71 9.59 -13.42 -7.11
C ALA A 71 10.38 -12.35 -7.86
N GLY A 72 11.36 -11.74 -7.19
CA GLY A 72 12.42 -10.96 -7.82
C GLY A 72 11.93 -9.68 -8.52
N VAL A 73 10.87 -9.06 -8.01
CA VAL A 73 10.33 -7.84 -8.59
C VAL A 73 11.21 -6.66 -8.19
N LYS A 74 11.71 -5.93 -9.19
CA LYS A 74 12.47 -4.70 -8.96
C LYS A 74 11.51 -3.53 -8.78
N TRP A 75 11.64 -2.79 -7.69
CA TRP A 75 10.82 -1.63 -7.35
C TRP A 75 11.69 -0.38 -7.24
N GLU A 76 11.21 0.74 -7.77
CA GLU A 76 11.82 2.05 -7.57
C GLU A 76 10.76 3.07 -7.15
N GLY A 77 11.09 3.90 -6.19
CA GLY A 77 10.14 4.83 -5.59
C GLY A 77 10.74 5.74 -4.53
N ILE A 78 9.85 6.33 -3.75
CA ILE A 78 10.17 7.24 -2.65
C ILE A 78 9.85 6.53 -1.34
N LYS A 79 10.76 6.50 -0.36
CA LYS A 79 10.43 5.93 0.95
C LYS A 79 9.24 6.65 1.56
N MET A 80 8.33 5.90 2.16
CA MET A 80 7.22 6.47 2.94
C MET A 80 7.75 7.32 4.10
N LYS A 81 8.87 6.92 4.72
CA LYS A 81 9.60 7.72 5.72
C LYS A 81 10.02 9.10 5.18
N THR A 82 10.46 9.20 3.93
CA THR A 82 10.84 10.47 3.30
C THR A 82 9.64 11.40 3.20
N ILE A 83 8.49 10.89 2.73
CA ILE A 83 7.24 11.65 2.64
C ILE A 83 6.74 12.08 4.02
N ALA A 84 6.76 11.18 5.00
CA ALA A 84 6.34 11.47 6.36
C ALA A 84 7.23 12.54 7.02
N SER A 85 8.54 12.50 6.76
CA SER A 85 9.49 13.51 7.23
C SER A 85 9.23 14.88 6.60
N LEU A 86 9.04 14.94 5.27
CA LEU A 86 8.71 16.19 4.57
C LEU A 86 7.38 16.79 5.06
N ALA A 87 6.37 15.95 5.30
CA ALA A 87 5.07 16.37 5.82
C ALA A 87 5.14 16.79 7.29
N LYS A 88 6.19 16.38 8.01
CA LYS A 88 6.27 16.41 9.47
C LYS A 88 5.02 15.78 10.10
N VAL A 89 4.82 14.50 9.82
CA VAL A 89 3.73 13.71 10.41
C VAL A 89 3.86 13.72 11.92
N LYS A 90 2.76 14.02 12.62
CA LYS A 90 2.73 14.07 14.08
C LYS A 90 2.77 12.66 14.67
N GLY A 91 3.40 12.51 15.84
CA GLY A 91 3.45 11.25 16.57
C GLY A 91 2.09 10.73 17.08
N THR A 92 1.00 11.50 16.92
CA THR A 92 -0.37 11.05 17.20
C THR A 92 -0.94 10.16 16.10
N ALA A 93 -0.39 10.19 14.88
CA ALA A 93 -0.81 9.32 13.79
C ALA A 93 -0.50 7.85 14.11
N LYS A 94 -1.46 6.97 13.87
CA LYS A 94 -1.39 5.52 14.12
C LYS A 94 -1.68 4.69 12.87
N TRP A 95 -2.31 5.30 11.87
CA TRP A 95 -2.74 4.64 10.63
C TRP A 95 -2.45 5.52 9.43
N VAL A 96 -2.28 4.87 8.27
CA VAL A 96 -2.16 5.51 6.97
C VAL A 96 -3.25 4.98 6.06
N MET A 97 -4.11 5.90 5.60
CA MET A 97 -5.14 5.63 4.62
C MET A 97 -4.64 6.02 3.23
N PHE A 98 -4.73 5.08 2.30
CA PHE A 98 -4.37 5.25 0.91
C PHE A 98 -5.65 5.37 0.07
N TYR A 99 -5.81 6.50 -0.61
CA TYR A 99 -6.96 6.77 -1.48
C TYR A 99 -6.54 6.67 -2.94
N SER A 100 -7.38 6.00 -3.72
CA SER A 100 -7.15 5.73 -5.14
C SER A 100 -8.13 6.50 -6.01
N LEU A 101 -7.73 6.75 -7.25
CA LEU A 101 -8.54 7.49 -8.23
C LEU A 101 -9.87 6.79 -8.57
N ASP A 102 -9.90 5.46 -8.52
CA ASP A 102 -11.10 4.64 -8.74
C ASP A 102 -12.03 4.55 -7.52
N GLY A 103 -11.70 5.27 -6.43
CA GLY A 103 -12.43 5.22 -5.16
C GLY A 103 -12.00 4.10 -4.23
N TYR A 104 -10.99 3.29 -4.59
CA TYR A 104 -10.46 2.26 -3.72
C TYR A 104 -9.71 2.88 -2.53
N ILE A 105 -9.99 2.38 -1.32
CA ILE A 105 -9.33 2.80 -0.08
C ILE A 105 -8.66 1.59 0.55
N SER A 106 -7.44 1.78 1.05
CA SER A 106 -6.80 0.79 1.93
C SER A 106 -6.17 1.45 3.14
N VAL A 107 -6.19 0.71 4.26
CA VAL A 107 -5.66 1.14 5.56
C VAL A 107 -4.47 0.27 5.95
N VAL A 108 -3.42 0.91 6.48
CA VAL A 108 -2.21 0.25 6.97
C VAL A 108 -1.79 0.86 8.31
N PRO A 109 -1.37 0.04 9.31
CA PRO A 109 -0.74 0.56 10.53
C PRO A 109 0.48 1.43 10.22
N ILE A 110 0.67 2.52 10.95
CA ILE A 110 1.75 3.47 10.64
C ILE A 110 3.15 2.85 10.72
N GLU A 111 3.34 1.88 11.62
CA GLU A 111 4.60 1.14 11.78
C GLU A 111 4.95 0.31 10.54
N ASP A 112 3.97 -0.29 9.86
CA ASP A 112 4.20 -1.03 8.62
C ASP A 112 4.36 -0.07 7.44
N ALA A 113 3.54 0.99 7.40
CA ALA A 113 3.61 2.03 6.37
C ALA A 113 4.91 2.84 6.42
N LEU A 114 5.56 2.92 7.58
CA LEU A 114 6.88 3.55 7.77
C LEU A 114 7.99 2.51 8.00
N SER A 115 7.79 1.26 7.59
CA SER A 115 8.85 0.24 7.59
C SER A 115 9.97 0.60 6.62
N GLU A 116 11.12 -0.05 6.73
CA GLU A 116 12.32 0.31 5.97
C GLU A 116 12.15 0.18 4.45
N ASP A 117 11.41 -0.85 4.02
CA ASP A 117 11.15 -1.11 2.60
C ASP A 117 9.82 -0.52 2.12
N ALA A 118 9.05 0.21 2.95
CA ALA A 118 7.81 0.82 2.50
C ALA A 118 8.06 2.03 1.60
N ILE A 119 7.55 1.99 0.37
CA ILE A 119 7.73 3.04 -0.63
C ILE A 119 6.41 3.47 -1.27
N ILE A 120 6.40 4.66 -1.85
CA ILE A 120 5.53 5.01 -2.96
C ILE A 120 6.27 4.59 -4.23
N ALA A 121 5.85 3.49 -4.86
CA ALA A 121 6.44 2.99 -6.08
C ALA A 121 5.99 3.82 -7.30
N LEU A 122 6.95 4.15 -8.16
CA LEU A 122 6.76 4.81 -9.45
C LEU A 122 7.17 3.93 -10.63
N LYS A 123 8.11 3.02 -10.39
CA LYS A 123 8.58 2.06 -11.40
C LYS A 123 8.57 0.64 -10.86
N MET A 124 8.37 -0.28 -11.78
CA MET A 124 8.43 -1.72 -11.56
C MET A 124 9.19 -2.35 -12.72
N ASN A 125 10.19 -3.18 -12.41
CA ASN A 125 11.06 -3.85 -13.38
C ASN A 125 11.72 -2.87 -14.37
N GLY A 126 12.27 -1.76 -13.84
CA GLY A 126 13.03 -0.76 -14.61
C GLY A 126 12.19 0.14 -15.53
N LYS A 127 10.86 0.02 -15.49
CA LYS A 127 9.94 0.83 -16.30
C LYS A 127 8.95 1.55 -15.40
N PRO A 128 8.44 2.74 -15.79
CA PRO A 128 7.27 3.32 -15.14
C PRO A 128 6.17 2.26 -14.98
N LEU A 129 5.43 2.32 -13.87
CA LEU A 129 4.26 1.46 -13.67
C LEU A 129 3.38 1.53 -14.93
N ASP A 130 2.85 0.39 -15.36
CA ASP A 130 1.82 0.42 -16.39
C ASP A 130 0.44 0.75 -15.76
N LYS A 131 -0.54 1.03 -16.62
CA LYS A 131 -1.89 1.37 -16.19
C LYS A 131 -2.52 0.29 -15.30
N LYS A 132 -2.26 -1.00 -15.55
CA LYS A 132 -2.83 -2.12 -14.77
C LYS A 132 -2.14 -2.29 -13.40
N SER A 133 -0.86 -1.92 -13.33
CA SER A 133 0.00 -2.00 -12.15
C SER A 133 -0.17 -0.82 -11.21
N GLY A 134 -0.83 0.26 -11.66
CA GLY A 134 -1.21 1.40 -10.83
C GLY A 134 -0.52 2.71 -11.19
N PHE A 135 -0.09 2.89 -12.45
CA PHE A 135 0.39 4.19 -12.93
C PHE A 135 -0.55 5.33 -12.51
N PRO A 136 -0.06 6.43 -11.93
CA PRO A 136 1.34 6.82 -11.86
C PRO A 136 2.07 6.30 -10.63
N THR A 137 1.37 6.01 -9.54
CA THR A 137 1.96 5.62 -8.25
C THR A 137 1.09 4.65 -7.46
N ARG A 138 1.74 3.79 -6.65
CA ARG A 138 1.11 2.94 -5.63
C ARG A 138 1.98 2.85 -4.38
N PRO A 139 1.45 2.64 -3.17
CA PRO A 139 2.30 2.24 -2.06
C PRO A 139 2.76 0.81 -2.32
N PHE A 140 3.94 0.42 -1.87
CA PHE A 140 4.40 -0.97 -1.88
C PHE A 140 5.11 -1.26 -0.57
N ILE A 141 4.63 -2.29 0.12
CA ILE A 141 5.05 -2.69 1.47
C ILE A 141 5.27 -4.20 1.42
N PRO A 142 6.52 -4.67 1.26
CA PRO A 142 6.79 -6.06 0.85
C PRO A 142 6.20 -7.15 1.75
N HIS A 143 6.12 -6.90 3.06
CA HIS A 143 5.63 -7.89 4.02
C HIS A 143 4.11 -7.88 4.18
N LEU A 144 3.37 -7.08 3.42
CA LEU A 144 1.90 -7.04 3.42
C LEU A 144 1.31 -7.61 2.12
N TYR A 145 0.12 -8.17 2.22
CA TYR A 145 -0.63 -8.62 1.07
C TYR A 145 -0.94 -7.46 0.12
N ALA A 146 -0.89 -7.75 -1.17
CA ALA A 146 -0.99 -6.75 -2.22
C ALA A 146 -2.31 -5.95 -2.26
N TRP A 147 -3.36 -6.37 -1.55
CA TRP A 147 -4.56 -5.55 -1.42
C TRP A 147 -4.28 -4.26 -0.62
N LYS A 148 -3.31 -4.28 0.30
CA LYS A 148 -2.85 -3.09 1.03
C LYS A 148 -2.16 -2.07 0.14
N SER A 149 -1.71 -2.52 -1.02
CA SER A 149 -0.95 -1.76 -1.99
C SER A 149 -1.89 -1.13 -3.03
N ALA A 150 -2.65 -0.12 -2.60
CA ALA A 150 -3.65 0.59 -3.39
C ALA A 150 -3.08 1.19 -4.70
N LYS A 151 -3.75 1.02 -5.83
CA LYS A 151 -3.26 1.48 -7.15
C LYS A 151 -3.81 2.86 -7.48
N TRP A 152 -3.14 3.63 -8.34
CA TRP A 152 -3.62 4.93 -8.81
C TRP A 152 -3.81 5.95 -7.67
N LEU A 153 -2.84 6.03 -6.75
CA LEU A 153 -2.95 6.88 -5.57
C LEU A 153 -3.26 8.33 -5.91
N THR A 154 -4.20 8.92 -5.18
CA THR A 154 -4.54 10.34 -5.20
C THR A 154 -4.27 11.01 -3.85
N ALA A 155 -4.34 10.26 -2.75
CA ALA A 155 -3.98 10.78 -1.44
C ALA A 155 -3.38 9.73 -0.49
N ILE A 156 -2.53 10.22 0.41
CA ILE A 156 -2.01 9.51 1.58
C ILE A 156 -2.40 10.32 2.80
N HIS A 157 -3.18 9.72 3.70
CA HIS A 157 -3.76 10.40 4.85
C HIS A 157 -3.28 9.74 6.14
N PHE A 158 -2.49 10.48 6.92
CA PHE A 158 -2.03 10.06 8.24
C PHE A 158 -3.09 10.41 9.29
N THR A 159 -3.53 9.44 10.09
CA THR A 159 -4.62 9.63 11.05
C THR A 159 -4.38 8.84 12.34
N SER A 160 -4.94 9.31 13.46
CA SER A 160 -4.93 8.61 14.74
C SER A 160 -6.04 7.55 14.84
N GLU A 161 -7.07 7.66 14.00
CA GLU A 161 -8.26 6.81 14.02
C GLU A 161 -8.22 5.72 12.96
N TYR A 162 -8.62 4.51 13.34
CA TYR A 162 -8.78 3.41 12.40
C TYR A 162 -10.10 3.54 11.64
N GLN A 163 -10.05 3.34 10.32
CA GLN A 163 -11.22 3.18 9.47
C GLN A 163 -10.98 2.01 8.51
N ASP A 164 -12.01 1.17 8.32
CA ASP A 164 -11.94 0.12 7.31
C ASP A 164 -11.78 0.72 5.90
N GLY A 165 -10.91 0.11 5.09
CA GLY A 165 -10.86 0.32 3.66
C GLY A 165 -11.77 -0.67 2.92
N PHE A 166 -11.62 -0.74 1.60
CA PHE A 166 -12.52 -1.50 0.73
C PHE A 166 -12.58 -2.99 1.09
N TRP A 167 -11.45 -3.65 1.30
CA TRP A 167 -11.43 -5.07 1.63
C TRP A 167 -11.65 -5.31 3.12
N GLU A 168 -11.24 -4.40 3.99
CA GLU A 168 -11.42 -4.53 5.42
C GLU A 168 -12.92 -4.48 5.80
N GLU A 169 -13.72 -3.65 5.11
CA GLU A 169 -15.18 -3.68 5.20
C GLU A 169 -15.78 -5.05 4.80
N ARG A 170 -15.07 -5.80 3.95
CA ARG A 170 -15.47 -7.11 3.42
C ARG A 170 -14.84 -8.28 4.17
N GLY A 171 -14.32 -8.04 5.36
CA GLY A 171 -13.81 -9.09 6.25
C GLY A 171 -12.33 -9.44 6.06
N TYR A 172 -11.57 -8.66 5.30
CA TYR A 172 -10.11 -8.84 5.20
C TYR A 172 -9.38 -8.20 6.39
N HIS A 173 -8.23 -8.75 6.76
CA HIS A 173 -7.50 -8.35 7.97
C HIS A 173 -7.03 -6.89 7.94
N GLU A 174 -7.04 -6.23 9.10
CA GLU A 174 -6.69 -4.81 9.26
C GLU A 174 -5.22 -4.52 8.94
N ARG A 175 -4.30 -5.45 9.18
CA ARG A 175 -2.87 -5.31 8.90
C ARG A 175 -2.41 -6.02 7.62
N GLY A 176 -2.70 -7.31 7.48
CA GLY A 176 -2.52 -8.03 6.22
C GLY A 176 -1.10 -8.58 6.02
N ASN A 177 -0.39 -8.91 7.09
CA ASN A 177 0.95 -9.47 7.03
C ASN A 177 0.95 -10.85 6.34
N VAL A 178 1.83 -11.01 5.35
CA VAL A 178 1.88 -12.22 4.50
C VAL A 178 2.42 -13.44 5.24
N TRP A 179 3.35 -13.22 6.19
CA TRP A 179 4.04 -14.28 6.90
C TRP A 179 3.20 -14.86 8.04
N GLU A 180 2.32 -14.04 8.60
CA GLU A 180 1.40 -14.40 9.69
C GLU A 180 0.04 -14.90 9.16
N GLU A 181 -0.09 -15.10 7.85
CA GLU A 181 -1.35 -15.49 7.18
C GLU A 181 -2.56 -14.63 7.53
N GLU A 182 -2.35 -13.34 7.81
CA GLU A 182 -3.39 -12.37 8.15
C GLU A 182 -4.28 -12.05 6.92
N ARG A 183 -5.09 -13.00 6.44
CA ARG A 183 -5.94 -12.84 5.26
C ARG A 183 -7.29 -12.24 5.61
N PHE A 184 -7.91 -12.73 6.68
CA PHE A 184 -9.27 -12.40 7.07
C PHE A 184 -9.34 -11.97 8.54
N LYS A 185 -10.35 -11.16 8.87
CA LYS A 185 -10.66 -10.80 10.25
C LYS A 185 -11.09 -12.05 11.02
N GLY A 186 -10.64 -12.18 12.28
CA GLY A 186 -11.03 -13.29 13.16
C GLY A 186 -10.00 -14.40 13.30
N GLU A 187 -8.88 -14.32 12.56
CA GLU A 187 -7.68 -15.12 12.82
C GLU A 187 -6.64 -14.21 13.50
N GLY A 188 -6.49 -14.28 14.84
CA GLY A 188 -5.47 -13.53 15.57
C GLY A 188 -5.77 -12.05 15.85
N TYR A 189 -4.97 -11.42 16.70
CA TYR A 189 -5.20 -10.17 17.43
C TYR A 189 -5.87 -9.01 16.66
N SER A 190 -6.97 -8.48 17.21
CA SER A 190 -7.54 -7.19 16.77
C SER A 190 -6.69 -6.02 17.29
N HIS A 191 -6.18 -5.17 16.39
CA HIS A 191 -5.50 -3.91 16.76
C HIS A 191 -6.41 -2.86 17.41
N SER A 192 -7.74 -3.08 17.39
CA SER A 192 -8.73 -2.09 17.84
C SER A 192 -9.11 -2.17 19.32
N GLY A 193 -8.64 -3.17 20.08
CA GLY A 193 -9.05 -3.35 21.49
C GLY A 193 -10.57 -3.49 21.71
N MET A 194 -11.35 -3.55 20.62
CA MET A 194 -12.80 -3.57 20.66
C MET A 194 -13.21 -5.02 20.41
N LYS A 195 -13.47 -5.76 21.49
CA LYS A 195 -14.12 -7.07 21.42
C LYS A 195 -15.39 -6.91 20.59
N ARG A 196 -15.41 -7.45 19.37
CA ARG A 196 -16.64 -7.54 18.58
C ARG A 196 -17.60 -8.47 19.33
N ARG A 197 -18.80 -7.98 19.63
CA ARG A 197 -19.91 -8.85 20.06
C ARG A 197 -20.28 -9.77 18.89
N PRO A 198 -20.57 -11.06 19.15
CA PRO A 198 -21.00 -11.96 18.09
C PRO A 198 -22.32 -11.45 17.51
N ILE A 199 -22.41 -11.46 16.18
CA ILE A 199 -23.66 -11.29 15.47
C ILE A 199 -24.37 -12.64 15.55
N LEU A 200 -25.37 -12.73 16.41
CA LEU A 200 -26.48 -13.67 16.32
C LEU A 200 -27.74 -12.86 16.02
#